data_AF-A0A9D9LBD7-F1
#
_entry.id   AF-A0A9D9LBD7-F1
#
_cell.length_a   1.000
_cell.length_b   1.000
_cell.length_c   1.000
_cell.angle_alpha   90.00
_cell.angle_beta   90.00
_cell.angle_gamma   90.00
#
_symmetry.space_group_name_H-M   'P 1'
#
loop_
_entity.id
_entity.type
_entity.pdbx_description
1 polymer ?
#
loop_
_entity_poly.entity_id
_entity_poly.type
_entity_poly.pdbx_seq_one_letter_code
_entity_poly.pdbx_strand_id
1 'polypeptide(L)'
;KPFDMEELSVRLKAAERILDLQAEVSILNGLLPTCSYCKSIRDEKNEWQPLEEFVASRTSTSFSHTICPECAARTGDRAAGKTSQQQEAAA
;
A
#
# COMPACT_ATOMS: atom_id res chain seq x y z
N LYS A 1 -29.35 4.84 -40.87
CA LYS A 1 -29.84 6.14 -40.35
C LYS A 1 -28.67 7.09 -40.41
N PRO A 2 -28.73 8.24 -41.13
CA PRO A 2 -27.63 9.19 -41.10
C PRO A 2 -27.48 9.71 -39.67
N PHE A 3 -26.24 9.79 -39.21
CA PHE A 3 -25.94 10.30 -37.88
C PHE A 3 -25.99 11.83 -37.93
N ASP A 4 -26.69 12.42 -36.98
CA ASP A 4 -26.63 13.86 -36.74
C ASP A 4 -25.25 14.19 -36.13
N MET A 5 -24.46 14.94 -36.90
CA MET A 5 -23.11 15.31 -36.52
C MET A 5 -23.09 16.26 -35.32
N GLU A 6 -24.12 17.09 -35.16
CA GLU A 6 -24.24 17.99 -34.03
C GLU A 6 -24.47 17.20 -32.74
N GLU A 7 -25.44 16.27 -32.77
CA GLU A 7 -25.72 15.39 -31.64
C GLU A 7 -24.50 14.53 -31.26
N LEU A 8 -23.79 13.98 -32.25
CA LEU A 8 -22.56 13.21 -32.00
C LEU A 8 -21.47 14.06 -31.36
N SER A 9 -21.29 15.30 -31.81
CA SER A 9 -20.28 16.22 -31.26
C SER A 9 -20.56 16.57 -29.79
N VAL A 10 -21.83 16.76 -29.43
CA VAL A 10 -22.24 17.03 -28.05
C VAL A 10 -21.95 15.84 -27.16
N ARG A 11 -22.26 14.63 -27.62
CA ARG A 11 -21.98 13.38 -26.89
C ARG A 11 -20.49 13.16 -26.68
N LEU A 12 -19.66 13.41 -27.69
CA LEU A 12 -18.20 13.27 -27.59
C LEU A 12 -17.61 14.25 -26.58
N LYS A 13 -18.04 15.52 -26.60
CA LYS A 13 -17.59 16.51 -25.60
C LYS A 13 -17.98 16.13 -24.17
N ALA A 14 -19.18 15.59 -23.98
CA ALA A 14 -19.60 15.11 -22.67
C ALA A 14 -18.75 13.90 -22.20
N ALA A 15 -18.46 12.96 -23.11
CA ALA A 15 -17.61 11.81 -22.82
C ALA A 15 -16.17 12.23 -22.47
N GLU A 16 -15.57 13.14 -23.23
CA GLU A 16 -14.26 13.73 -22.96
C GLU A 16 -14.20 14.33 -21.55
N ARG A 17 -15.21 15.16 -21.19
CA ARG A 17 -15.27 15.77 -19.88
C ARG A 17 -15.39 14.75 -18.74
N ILE A 18 -16.14 13.67 -18.94
CA ILE A 18 -16.27 12.59 -17.96
C ILE A 18 -14.93 11.89 -17.75
N LEU A 19 -14.22 11.58 -18.84
CA LEU A 19 -12.91 10.92 -18.77
C LEU A 19 -11.89 11.79 -18.03
N ASP A 20 -11.85 13.10 -18.32
CA ASP A 20 -10.96 14.04 -17.63
C ASP A 20 -11.22 14.10 -16.13
N LEU A 21 -12.50 14.20 -15.74
CA LEU A 21 -12.89 14.22 -14.32
C LEU A 21 -12.55 12.91 -13.61
N GLN A 22 -12.72 11.76 -14.28
CA GLN A 22 -12.35 10.47 -13.73
C GLN A 22 -10.84 10.35 -13.50
N ALA A 23 -10.02 10.88 -14.42
CA ALA A 23 -8.58 10.92 -14.27
C ALA A 23 -8.16 11.77 -13.06
N GLU A 24 -8.76 12.96 -12.91
CA GLU A 24 -8.49 13.85 -11.77
C GLU A 24 -8.87 13.21 -10.42
N VAL A 25 -10.05 12.59 -10.33
CA VAL A 25 -10.49 11.84 -9.14
C VAL A 25 -9.57 10.66 -8.86
N SER A 26 -9.12 9.92 -9.87
CA SER A 26 -8.21 8.79 -9.68
C SER A 26 -6.85 9.22 -9.10
N ILE A 27 -6.34 10.40 -9.50
CA ILE A 27 -5.09 10.95 -8.94
C ILE A 27 -5.29 11.30 -7.46
N LEU A 28 -6.40 11.96 -7.12
CA LEU A 28 -6.72 12.34 -5.75
C LEU A 28 -6.91 11.12 -4.85
N ASN A 29 -7.51 10.05 -5.37
CA ASN A 29 -7.63 8.76 -4.66
C ASN A 29 -6.28 8.06 -4.43
N GLY A 30 -5.22 8.45 -5.15
CA GLY A 30 -3.86 7.96 -4.92
C GLY A 30 -3.18 8.55 -3.68
N LEU A 31 -3.74 9.62 -3.09
CA LEU A 31 -3.20 10.26 -1.89
C LEU A 31 -3.78 9.60 -0.64
N LEU A 32 -2.99 8.74 -0.01
CA LEU A 32 -3.37 8.06 1.23
C LEU A 32 -3.00 8.92 2.45
N PRO A 33 -3.95 9.31 3.31
CA PRO A 33 -3.64 10.01 4.55
C PRO A 33 -2.82 9.09 5.48
N THR A 34 -1.63 9.52 5.86
CA THR A 34 -0.76 8.76 6.77
C THR A 34 -0.51 9.51 8.08
N CYS A 35 -0.31 8.79 9.18
CA CYS A 35 0.09 9.38 10.44
C CYS A 35 1.59 9.71 10.39
N SER A 36 1.95 10.98 10.59
CA SER A 36 3.36 11.40 10.57
C SER A 36 4.24 10.68 11.60
N TYR A 37 3.65 10.22 12.71
CA TYR A 37 4.34 9.53 13.81
C TYR A 37 4.49 8.02 13.58
N CYS A 38 3.38 7.30 13.41
CA CYS A 38 3.38 5.82 13.33
C CYS A 38 3.26 5.26 11.92
N LYS A 39 3.07 6.11 10.89
CA LYS A 39 2.89 5.74 9.48
C LYS A 39 1.66 4.87 9.17
N SER A 40 0.76 4.68 10.13
CA SER A 40 -0.57 4.09 9.88
C SER A 40 -1.32 4.89 8.82
N ILE A 41 -2.11 4.19 8.01
CA ILE A 41 -2.95 4.77 6.96
C ILE A 41 -4.37 4.91 7.49
N ARG A 42 -5.01 6.04 7.21
CA ARG A 42 -6.44 6.24 7.45
C ARG A 42 -7.23 5.81 6.22
N ASP A 43 -8.19 4.91 6.42
CA ASP A 43 -9.06 4.44 5.33
C ASP A 43 -10.33 5.28 5.15
N GLU A 44 -11.19 4.83 4.25
CA GLU A 44 -12.48 5.46 3.90
C GLU A 44 -13.48 5.47 5.06
N LYS A 45 -13.31 4.59 6.06
CA LYS A 45 -14.14 4.54 7.28
C LYS A 45 -13.58 5.42 8.40
N ASN A 46 -12.52 6.18 8.12
CA ASN A 46 -11.73 6.92 9.11
C ASN A 46 -11.04 6.03 10.16
N GLU A 47 -10.81 4.75 9.87
CA GLU A 47 -10.07 3.85 10.74
C GLU A 47 -8.58 3.92 10.41
N TRP A 48 -7.74 3.85 11.45
CA TRP A 48 -6.28 3.83 11.31
C TRP A 48 -5.77 2.40 11.36
N GLN A 49 -5.04 1.98 10.34
CA GLN A 49 -4.50 0.63 10.23
C GLN A 49 -3.03 0.66 9.77
N PRO A 50 -2.23 -0.37 10.10
CA PRO A 50 -0.88 -0.53 9.57
C PRO A 50 -0.86 -0.54 8.03
N LEU A 51 0.26 -0.14 7.43
CA LEU A 51 0.45 -0.11 5.98
C LEU A 51 0.21 -1.50 5.37
N GLU A 52 0.75 -2.53 6.00
CA GLU A 52 0.69 -3.92 5.54
C GLU A 52 -0.75 -4.41 5.48
N GLU A 53 -1.56 -4.11 6.50
CA GLU A 53 -2.98 -4.45 6.56
C GLU A 53 -3.80 -3.67 5.51
N PHE A 54 -3.49 -2.38 5.35
CA PHE A 54 -4.15 -1.53 4.36
C PHE A 54 -3.93 -2.05 2.92
N VAL A 55 -2.71 -2.47 2.59
CA VAL A 55 -2.35 -3.00 1.27
C VAL A 55 -2.92 -4.41 1.07
N ALA A 56 -2.83 -5.27 2.09
CA ALA A 56 -3.36 -6.63 2.02
C ALA A 56 -4.89 -6.67 1.90
N SER A 57 -5.62 -5.71 2.47
CA SER A 57 -7.08 -5.64 2.33
C SER A 57 -7.56 -5.20 0.94
N ARG A 58 -6.71 -4.54 0.15
CA ARG A 58 -7.03 -4.01 -1.20
C ARG A 58 -6.37 -4.77 -2.35
N THR A 59 -5.47 -5.68 -2.04
CA THR A 59 -4.70 -6.46 -3.04
C THR A 59 -4.68 -7.92 -2.63
N SER A 60 -4.38 -8.82 -3.55
CA SER A 60 -4.19 -10.25 -3.23
C SER A 60 -2.78 -10.54 -2.71
N THR A 61 -2.20 -9.63 -1.91
CA THR A 61 -0.80 -9.68 -1.48
C THR A 61 -0.68 -10.12 -0.03
N SER A 62 0.34 -10.94 0.27
CA SER A 62 0.77 -11.25 1.64
C SER A 62 2.17 -10.71 1.90
N PHE A 63 2.43 -10.27 3.13
CA PHE A 63 3.73 -9.75 3.54
C PHE A 63 4.51 -10.79 4.32
N SER A 64 5.75 -11.04 3.91
CA SER A 64 6.73 -11.83 4.68
C SER A 64 7.68 -10.92 5.45
N HIS A 65 8.03 -11.28 6.68
CA HIS A 65 8.98 -10.53 7.49
C HIS A 65 10.38 -11.15 7.37
N THR A 66 11.18 -10.64 6.44
CA THR A 66 12.59 -11.05 6.26
C THR A 66 13.53 -9.92 6.67
N ILE A 67 14.76 -10.27 7.03
CA ILE A 67 15.82 -9.29 7.31
C ILE A 67 16.73 -9.17 6.09
N CYS A 68 16.92 -7.95 5.58
CA CYS A 68 17.85 -7.75 4.45
C CYS A 68 19.31 -7.98 4.92
N PRO A 69 20.23 -8.35 4.00
CA PRO A 69 21.63 -8.62 4.36
C PRO A 69 22.32 -7.46 5.10
N GLU A 70 21.99 -6.21 4.76
CA GLU A 70 22.54 -5.03 5.45
C GLU A 70 22.08 -4.92 6.91
N CYS A 71 20.80 -5.22 7.18
CA CYS A 71 20.28 -5.23 8.54
C CYS A 71 20.85 -6.41 9.34
N ALA A 72 20.97 -7.59 8.71
CA ALA A 72 21.59 -8.75 9.32
C ALA A 72 23.04 -8.47 9.73
N ALA A 73 23.83 -7.84 8.85
CA ALA A 73 25.20 -7.42 9.14
C ALA A 73 25.28 -6.43 10.32
N ARG A 74 24.38 -5.44 10.38
CA ARG A 74 24.28 -4.50 11.51
C ARG A 74 23.91 -5.17 12.84
N THR A 75 23.14 -6.26 12.80
CA THR A 75 22.75 -7.02 14.01
C THR A 75 23.77 -8.07 14.43
N GLY A 76 24.65 -8.50 13.51
CA GLY A 76 25.67 -9.53 13.73
C GLY A 76 26.64 -9.21 14.87
N ASP A 77 26.86 -7.92 15.17
CA ASP A 77 27.72 -7.49 16.27
C ASP A 77 27.12 -7.69 17.67
N ARG A 78 25.80 -7.95 17.79
CA ARG A 78 25.11 -8.19 19.08
C ARG A 78 24.77 -9.65 19.36
N ALA A 79 24.87 -10.52 18.37
CA ALA A 79 24.49 -11.94 18.48
C ALA A 79 25.65 -12.85 18.94
N ALA A 80 26.91 -12.41 18.87
CA ALA A 80 28.09 -13.19 19.29
C ALA A 80 28.26 -13.35 20.82
N GLY A 81 27.22 -13.06 21.61
CA GLY A 81 27.29 -13.01 23.08
C GLY A 81 26.42 -14.01 23.85
N LYS A 82 25.68 -14.92 23.19
CA LYS A 82 24.86 -15.93 23.89
C LYS A 82 24.76 -17.25 23.13
N THR A 83 25.81 -18.05 23.18
CA THR A 83 25.75 -19.49 22.84
C THR A 83 26.79 -20.25 23.67
N SER A 84 26.53 -20.35 24.96
CA SER A 84 27.13 -21.36 25.83
C SER A 84 26.30 -21.41 27.11
N GLN A 85 25.99 -22.62 27.58
CA GLN A 85 25.06 -22.96 28.68
C GLN A 85 23.59 -23.07 28.29
N GLN A 86 23.26 -24.12 27.55
CA GLN A 86 22.03 -24.91 27.78
C GLN A 86 22.10 -26.25 27.02
N GLN A 87 23.06 -27.10 27.40
CA GLN A 87 22.97 -28.55 27.22
C GLN A 87 23.67 -29.19 28.41
N GLU A 88 22.88 -29.51 29.45
CA GLU A 88 23.06 -30.63 30.38
C GLU A 88 22.05 -30.49 31.54
N ALA A 89 20.92 -31.19 31.45
CA ALA A 89 20.25 -31.85 32.58
C ALA A 89 18.99 -32.61 32.11
N ALA A 90 19.05 -33.92 32.32
CA ALA A 90 17.94 -34.83 32.61
C ALA A 90 16.97 -35.24 31.49
N ALA A 91 17.30 -36.37 30.84
CA ALA A 91 16.48 -37.58 30.90
C ALA A 91 17.38 -38.81 30.95
#